data_AF-A0A314ZSD1-F1
#
_entry.id   AF-A0A314ZSD1-F1
#
_cell.length_a   1.000
_cell.length_b   1.000
_cell.length_c   1.000
_cell.angle_alpha   90.00
_cell.angle_beta   90.00
_cell.angle_gamma   90.00
#
_symmetry.space_group_name_H-M   'P 1'
#
loop_
_entity.id
_entity.type
_entity.pdbx_description
1 polymer ?
#
loop_
_entity_poly.entity_id
_entity_poly.type
_entity_poly.pdbx_seq_one_letter_code
_entity_poly.pdbx_strand_id
1 'polypeptide(L)'
;MDVKQENDENVIPNWRTSTHPSTSTSDLHPNKKAQKDTLTQAIGQAGILPKEFLASQMKPQLIGEEILAVVSKIPNLSRLQVLKGVRILLNGNPEEFSILKHLPHDEKTEWILLLISQSQS
;
A
#
# COMPACT_ATOMS: atom_id res chain seq x y z
N MET A 1 22.71 23.02 -55.33
CA MET A 1 21.82 22.48 -56.38
C MET A 1 20.62 21.88 -55.65
N ASP A 2 19.74 22.67 -55.04
CA ASP A 2 18.87 23.73 -55.58
C ASP A 2 17.83 23.23 -56.59
N VAL A 3 16.60 23.75 -56.38
CA VAL A 3 15.47 23.91 -57.31
C VAL A 3 14.50 22.72 -57.36
N LYS A 4 13.17 22.85 -57.18
CA LYS A 4 12.21 23.91 -56.77
C LYS A 4 10.79 23.31 -56.95
N GLN A 5 9.83 23.88 -56.21
CA GLN A 5 8.43 24.19 -56.60
C GLN A 5 7.47 23.04 -56.98
N GLU A 6 6.16 23.08 -56.73
CA GLU A 6 5.23 24.21 -56.67
C GLU A 6 3.87 23.80 -56.03
N ASN A 7 3.18 24.76 -55.41
CA ASN A 7 1.72 25.06 -55.39
C ASN A 7 0.68 23.95 -55.06
N ASP A 8 -0.36 24.19 -54.25
CA ASP A 8 -1.28 25.34 -54.30
C ASP A 8 -1.93 25.66 -52.94
N GLU A 9 -2.09 26.98 -52.72
CA GLU A 9 -3.26 27.74 -52.23
C GLU A 9 -4.04 27.28 -50.97
N ASN A 10 -4.58 28.12 -50.08
CA ASN A 10 -4.68 29.57 -49.81
C ASN A 10 -5.57 29.58 -48.53
N VAL A 11 -5.38 30.38 -47.47
CA VAL A 11 -5.99 31.70 -47.29
C VAL A 11 -5.64 32.15 -45.85
N ILE A 12 -5.03 33.33 -45.74
CA ILE A 12 -4.94 34.15 -44.51
C ILE A 12 -5.90 35.34 -44.69
N PRO A 13 -6.41 35.98 -43.63
CA PRO A 13 -5.86 37.31 -43.27
C PRO A 13 -5.69 37.48 -41.74
N ASN A 14 -4.54 37.96 -41.23
CA ASN A 14 -4.13 39.38 -41.05
C ASN A 14 -4.96 40.04 -39.90
N TRP A 15 -4.43 40.74 -38.89
CA TRP A 15 -3.66 41.98 -38.97
C TRP A 15 -2.97 42.40 -37.64
N ARG A 16 -1.73 42.87 -37.79
CA ARG A 16 -1.05 44.04 -37.17
C ARG A 16 -0.43 43.99 -35.75
N THR A 17 0.89 44.19 -35.82
CA THR A 17 1.92 44.66 -34.89
C THR A 17 1.66 45.99 -34.17
N SER A 18 2.26 46.17 -32.98
CA SER A 18 2.78 47.48 -32.53
C SER A 18 4.01 47.29 -31.62
N THR A 19 4.89 48.29 -31.61
CA THR A 19 6.33 48.16 -31.48
C THR A 19 6.89 49.30 -30.58
N HIS A 20 7.60 48.91 -29.50
CA HIS A 20 8.64 49.62 -28.68
C HIS A 20 8.23 50.79 -27.73
N PRO A 21 9.15 51.37 -26.91
CA PRO A 21 9.74 50.83 -25.67
C PRO A 21 9.73 51.88 -24.51
N SER A 22 10.06 51.50 -23.26
CA SER A 22 11.05 52.23 -22.41
C SER A 22 11.09 51.77 -20.94
N THR A 23 12.34 51.64 -20.51
CA THR A 23 12.94 51.51 -19.18
C THR A 23 12.33 52.40 -18.08
N SER A 24 12.16 51.85 -16.87
CA SER A 24 12.29 52.62 -15.63
C SER A 24 13.03 51.78 -14.59
N THR A 25 14.17 52.32 -14.17
CA THR A 25 15.05 51.85 -13.11
C THR A 25 14.46 52.25 -11.75
N SER A 26 14.42 51.33 -10.79
CA SER A 26 14.64 51.69 -9.38
C SER A 26 15.11 50.45 -8.64
N ASP A 27 16.42 50.42 -8.44
CA ASP A 27 17.11 49.58 -7.49
C ASP A 27 16.53 49.77 -6.09
N LEU A 28 16.36 48.68 -5.35
CA LEU A 28 16.65 48.61 -3.92
C LEU A 28 16.58 47.15 -3.44
N HIS A 29 17.74 46.50 -3.38
CA HIS A 29 17.96 45.33 -2.52
C HIS A 29 17.72 45.71 -1.04
N PRO A 30 17.25 44.78 -0.22
CA PRO A 30 18.17 44.16 0.74
C PRO A 30 17.94 42.64 0.82
N ASN A 31 18.98 41.82 0.62
CA ASN A 31 20.02 41.44 1.57
C ASN A 31 19.71 40.07 2.21
N LYS A 32 20.80 39.35 2.41
CA LYS A 32 21.01 37.94 2.75
C LYS A 32 20.24 37.44 3.99
N LYS A 33 20.14 36.10 4.02
CA LYS A 33 19.74 35.20 5.13
C LYS A 33 18.24 35.20 5.40
N ALA A 34 17.54 34.07 5.51
CA ALA A 34 17.99 32.76 5.94
C ALA A 34 17.21 31.65 5.20
N GLN A 35 17.92 30.78 4.48
CA GLN A 35 17.44 29.45 4.15
C GLN A 35 17.75 28.53 5.36
N LYS A 36 17.03 28.76 6.44
CA LYS A 36 16.88 27.91 7.63
C LYS A 36 15.49 28.32 8.08
N ASP A 37 14.45 27.59 7.71
CA ASP A 37 13.78 26.78 8.72
C ASP A 37 12.86 25.70 8.12
N THR A 38 13.11 25.26 6.88
CA THR A 38 12.36 24.13 6.28
C THR A 38 12.66 22.81 7.01
N LEU A 39 13.80 22.71 7.70
CA LEU A 39 14.14 21.54 8.51
C LEU A 39 13.45 21.58 9.90
N THR A 40 13.32 22.76 10.49
CA THR A 40 12.75 22.95 11.84
C THR A 40 11.25 22.72 11.88
N GLN A 41 10.55 22.91 10.76
CA GLN A 41 9.13 22.54 10.62
C GLN A 41 8.90 21.02 10.47
N ALA A 42 9.94 20.23 10.16
CA ALA A 42 9.84 18.78 9.97
C ALA A 42 10.09 17.96 11.26
N ILE A 43 10.60 18.57 12.33
CA ILE A 43 10.90 17.87 13.60
C ILE A 43 9.64 17.64 14.44
N GLY A 44 8.53 18.34 14.14
CA GLY A 44 7.26 18.22 14.87
C GLY A 44 6.28 17.16 14.35
N GLN A 45 6.59 16.46 13.25
CA GLN A 45 5.66 15.52 12.59
C GLN A 45 6.03 14.05 12.83
N ALA A 46 6.55 13.72 14.02
CA ALA A 46 6.71 12.35 14.48
C ALA A 46 5.73 12.09 15.63
N GLY A 47 4.43 11.93 15.35
CA GLY A 47 3.51 11.67 16.45
C GLY A 47 2.02 11.58 16.18
N ILE A 48 1.55 11.70 14.93
CA ILE A 48 0.13 11.48 14.64
C ILE A 48 0.02 10.36 13.61
N LEU A 49 0.32 9.15 14.06
CA LEU A 49 -0.13 7.96 13.36
C LEU A 49 -1.66 7.99 13.40
N PRO A 50 -2.39 8.03 12.27
CA PRO A 50 -3.84 8.10 12.29
C PRO A 50 -4.39 6.95 13.13
N LYS A 51 -5.40 7.23 13.96
CA LYS A 51 -6.08 6.18 14.74
C LYS A 51 -6.60 5.06 13.83
N GLU A 52 -6.89 5.39 12.57
CA GLU A 52 -7.21 4.47 11.48
C GLU A 52 -6.06 3.54 11.08
N PHE A 53 -4.79 3.98 11.15
CA PHE A 53 -3.61 3.12 10.92
C PHE A 53 -3.39 2.14 12.09
N LEU A 54 -3.63 2.59 13.33
CA LEU A 54 -3.62 1.71 14.50
C LEU A 54 -4.82 0.74 14.50
N ALA A 55 -6.00 1.20 14.08
CA ALA A 55 -7.19 0.37 13.95
C ALA A 55 -7.06 -0.63 12.79
N SER A 56 -6.40 -0.26 11.69
CA SER A 56 -6.11 -1.17 10.57
C SER A 56 -5.06 -2.24 10.91
N GLN A 57 -4.23 -2.01 11.93
CA GLN A 57 -3.27 -2.99 12.47
C GLN A 57 -3.91 -3.96 13.48
N MET A 58 -5.12 -3.66 13.97
CA MET A 58 -5.87 -4.59 14.81
C MET A 58 -6.58 -5.63 13.95
N LYS A 59 -5.79 -6.47 13.25
CA LYS A 59 -6.27 -7.77 12.80
C LYS A 59 -6.77 -8.48 14.07
N PRO A 60 -7.99 -9.06 14.11
CA PRO A 60 -8.44 -9.83 15.27
C PRO A 60 -7.37 -10.88 15.59
N GLN A 61 -6.61 -10.66 16.66
CA GLN A 61 -5.61 -11.64 17.08
C GLN A 61 -6.41 -12.83 17.58
N LEU A 62 -6.46 -13.87 16.76
CA LEU A 62 -6.93 -15.16 17.21
C LEU A 62 -6.13 -15.54 18.45
N ILE A 63 -6.85 -15.93 19.51
CA ILE A 63 -6.24 -16.37 20.75
C ILE A 63 -5.53 -17.69 20.42
N GLY A 64 -4.20 -17.69 20.38
CA GLY A 64 -3.44 -18.87 19.96
C GLY A 64 -3.71 -20.12 20.80
N GLU A 65 -4.04 -19.92 22.07
CA GLU A 65 -4.49 -20.99 22.97
C GLU A 65 -5.79 -21.64 22.49
N GLU A 66 -6.72 -20.86 21.94
CA GLU A 66 -7.98 -21.37 21.40
C GLU A 66 -7.75 -22.20 20.14
N ILE A 67 -6.90 -21.72 19.22
CA ILE A 67 -6.55 -22.48 18.01
C ILE A 67 -5.92 -23.81 18.42
N LEU A 68 -4.94 -23.79 19.31
CA LEU A 68 -4.29 -25.00 19.80
C LEU A 68 -5.30 -25.95 20.45
N ALA A 69 -6.19 -25.44 21.30
CA ALA A 69 -7.20 -26.24 21.98
C ALA A 69 -8.21 -26.90 21.02
N VAL A 70 -8.55 -26.23 19.91
CA VAL A 70 -9.45 -26.80 18.88
C VAL A 70 -8.69 -27.82 18.03
N VAL A 71 -7.53 -27.46 17.49
CA VAL A 71 -6.78 -28.32 16.55
C VAL A 71 -6.26 -29.57 17.24
N SER A 72 -5.86 -29.50 18.51
CA SER A 72 -5.38 -30.66 19.27
C SER A 72 -6.44 -31.72 19.58
N LYS A 73 -7.73 -31.36 19.49
CA LYS A 73 -8.86 -32.28 19.71
C LYS A 73 -9.30 -33.00 18.44
N ILE A 74 -8.77 -32.63 17.28
CA ILE A 74 -9.09 -33.28 16.01
C ILE A 74 -8.38 -34.64 15.99
N PRO A 75 -9.11 -35.75 15.80
CA PRO A 75 -8.52 -37.09 15.78
C PRO A 75 -7.69 -37.27 14.51
N ASN A 76 -6.93 -38.37 14.45
CA ASN A 76 -6.21 -38.78 13.24
C ASN A 76 -5.16 -37.76 12.71
N LEU A 77 -4.81 -36.74 13.51
CA LEU A 77 -3.69 -35.86 13.26
C LEU A 77 -2.47 -36.30 14.07
N SER A 78 -1.32 -36.39 13.40
CA SER A 78 -0.04 -36.49 14.09
C SER A 78 0.28 -35.19 14.83
N ARG A 79 1.11 -35.27 15.87
CA ARG A 79 1.59 -34.09 16.61
C ARG A 79 2.20 -33.03 15.70
N LEU A 80 2.94 -33.44 14.66
CA LEU A 80 3.52 -32.51 13.69
C LEU A 80 2.45 -31.79 12.85
N GLN A 81 1.40 -32.50 12.42
CA GLN A 81 0.29 -31.90 11.69
C GLN A 81 -0.47 -30.90 12.57
N VAL A 82 -0.70 -31.22 13.85
CA VAL A 82 -1.30 -30.27 14.81
C VAL A 82 -0.47 -28.98 14.88
N LEU A 83 0.84 -29.09 15.08
CA LEU A 83 1.71 -27.91 15.19
C LEU A 83 1.75 -27.09 13.88
N LYS A 84 1.79 -27.75 12.72
CA LYS A 84 1.74 -27.08 11.41
C LYS A 84 0.40 -26.37 11.22
N GLY A 85 -0.72 -27.04 11.49
CA GLY A 85 -2.06 -26.47 11.38
C GLY A 85 -2.24 -25.25 12.28
N VAL A 86 -1.81 -25.34 13.54
CA VAL A 86 -1.84 -24.20 14.48
C VAL A 86 -1.00 -23.03 13.97
N ARG A 87 0.21 -23.29 13.47
CA ARG A 87 1.09 -22.25 12.91
C ARG A 87 0.46 -21.58 11.69
N ILE A 88 -0.19 -22.35 10.81
CA ILE A 88 -0.85 -21.80 9.61
C ILE A 88 -2.02 -20.91 10.03
N LEU A 89 -2.91 -21.40 10.89
CA LEU A 89 -4.10 -20.67 11.34
C LEU A 89 -3.76 -19.40 12.14
N LEU A 90 -2.68 -19.42 12.93
CA LEU A 90 -2.19 -18.24 13.65
C LEU A 90 -1.73 -17.11 12.72
N ASN A 91 -1.09 -17.47 11.61
CA ASN A 91 -0.51 -16.51 10.67
C ASN A 91 -1.44 -16.22 9.47
N GLY A 92 -2.50 -17.00 9.32
CA GLY A 92 -3.38 -17.02 8.15
C GLY A 92 -4.59 -16.09 8.25
N ASN A 93 -5.67 -16.52 7.60
CA ASN A 93 -6.95 -15.84 7.62
C ASN A 93 -7.78 -16.31 8.83
N PRO A 94 -8.27 -15.42 9.70
CA PRO A 94 -9.12 -15.81 10.82
C PRO A 94 -10.40 -16.56 10.41
N GLU A 95 -10.87 -16.37 9.18
CA GLU A 95 -12.03 -17.10 8.64
C GLU A 95 -11.73 -18.60 8.50
N GLU A 96 -10.48 -19.01 8.21
CA GLU A 96 -10.11 -20.43 8.11
C GLU A 96 -10.31 -21.16 9.45
N PHE A 97 -10.06 -20.45 10.56
CA PHE A 97 -10.32 -20.98 11.89
C PHE A 97 -11.82 -20.98 12.22
N SER A 98 -12.54 -19.93 11.81
CA SER A 98 -14.00 -19.86 11.93
C SER A 98 -14.67 -21.06 11.23
N ILE A 99 -14.30 -21.33 9.98
CA ILE A 99 -14.79 -22.48 9.21
C ILE A 99 -14.49 -23.79 9.94
N LEU A 100 -13.23 -24.01 10.35
CA LEU A 100 -12.81 -25.22 11.04
C LEU A 100 -13.68 -25.56 12.26
N LYS A 101 -14.15 -24.55 13.01
CA LYS A 101 -15.01 -24.77 14.18
C LYS A 101 -16.37 -25.38 13.81
N HIS A 102 -16.94 -24.96 12.67
CA HIS A 102 -18.25 -25.34 12.19
C HIS A 102 -18.26 -26.63 11.35
N LEU A 103 -17.09 -27.10 10.91
CA LEU A 103 -17.00 -28.36 10.16
C LEU A 103 -17.42 -29.57 11.01
N PRO A 104 -18.01 -30.61 10.38
CA PRO A 104 -18.11 -31.95 10.94
C PRO A 104 -16.76 -32.54 11.37
N HIS A 105 -16.77 -33.51 12.29
CA HIS A 105 -15.55 -34.03 12.91
C HIS A 105 -14.60 -34.72 11.93
N ASP A 106 -15.17 -35.45 10.97
CA ASP A 106 -14.52 -36.05 9.82
C ASP A 106 -13.86 -35.01 8.92
N GLU A 107 -14.59 -33.94 8.57
CA GLU A 107 -14.09 -32.87 7.69
C GLU A 107 -12.99 -32.00 8.33
N LYS A 108 -12.98 -31.84 9.66
CA LYS A 108 -11.94 -31.07 10.37
C LYS A 108 -10.53 -31.60 10.11
N THR A 109 -10.39 -32.92 10.00
CA THR A 109 -9.09 -33.55 9.72
C THR A 109 -8.64 -33.19 8.32
N GLU A 110 -9.51 -33.38 7.33
CA GLU A 110 -9.24 -33.08 5.92
C GLU A 110 -8.91 -31.60 5.70
N TRP A 111 -9.62 -30.70 6.38
CA TRP A 111 -9.35 -29.27 6.32
C TRP A 111 -7.93 -28.92 6.77
N ILE A 112 -7.47 -29.46 7.90
CA ILE A 112 -6.11 -29.21 8.39
C ILE A 112 -5.08 -29.80 7.42
N LEU A 113 -5.33 -30.97 6.86
CA LEU A 113 -4.42 -31.58 5.87
C LEU A 113 -4.35 -30.74 4.59
N LEU A 114 -5.47 -30.19 4.12
CA LEU A 114 -5.54 -29.28 2.99
C LEU A 114 -4.68 -28.04 3.24
N LEU A 115 -4.88 -27.36 4.38
CA LEU A 115 -4.09 -26.19 4.76
C LEU A 115 -2.58 -26.50 4.78
N ILE A 116 -2.20 -27.64 5.36
CA ILE A 116 -0.80 -28.07 5.42
C ILE A 116 -0.23 -28.32 4.02
N SER A 117 -1.01 -28.93 3.12
CA SER A 117 -0.56 -29.21 1.75
C SER A 117 -0.31 -27.94 0.95
N GLN A 118 -1.18 -26.94 1.09
CA GLN A 118 -1.07 -25.65 0.40
C GLN A 118 0.09 -24.80 0.93
N SER A 119 0.44 -24.96 2.20
CA SER A 119 1.55 -24.22 2.82
C SER A 119 2.96 -24.68 2.42
N GLN A 120 3.10 -25.80 1.71
CA GLN A 120 4.39 -26.37 1.29
C GLN A 120 4.78 -26.00 -0.15
N SER A 121 3.99 -25.16 -0.81
CA SER A 121 4.24 -24.65 -2.16
C SER A 121 5.13 -23.41 -2.17
#